data_AF-A0A964KHI2-F1
#
_entry.id   AF-A0A964KHI2-F1
#
_cell.length_a   1.000
_cell.length_b   1.000
_cell.length_c   1.000
_cell.angle_alpha   90.00
_cell.angle_beta   90.00
_cell.angle_gamma   90.00
#
_symmetry.space_group_name_H-M   'P 1'
#
loop_
_entity.id
_entity.type
_entity.pdbx_description
1 polymer ?
#
loop_
_entity_poly.entity_id
_entity_poly.type
_entity_poly.pdbx_seq_one_letter_code
_entity_poly.pdbx_strand_id
1 'polypeptide(L)'
;MKVIEADYECAFQSHARMAPSVGVADVKADEVTIYSDLQKPYFHRLDISKLLEVPEDQVHVIWKDGAGSYERSDADEASFEAAIMSREVGRPVRVQWMRDEGIAWDPKAPAAVVSM
;
A
#
# COMPACT_ATOMS: atom_id res chain seq x y z
N MET A 1 -36.45 -23.10 -27.46
CA MET A 1 -35.44 -22.29 -26.74
C MET A 1 -34.20 -23.15 -26.61
N LYS A 2 -33.02 -22.65 -27.00
CA LYS A 2 -31.75 -23.38 -26.86
C LYS A 2 -31.05 -22.87 -25.62
N VAL A 3 -30.75 -23.76 -24.68
CA VAL A 3 -29.91 -23.47 -23.51
C VAL A 3 -28.46 -23.63 -23.94
N ILE A 4 -27.59 -22.71 -23.52
CA ILE A 4 -26.14 -22.78 -23.71
C ILE A 4 -25.52 -22.84 -22.33
N GLU A 5 -24.66 -23.83 -22.13
CA GLU A 5 -23.84 -23.98 -20.94
C GLU A 5 -22.39 -23.64 -21.30
N ALA A 6 -21.70 -22.92 -20.41
CA ALA A 6 -20.30 -22.54 -20.61
C ALA A 6 -19.58 -22.25 -19.29
N ASP A 7 -18.28 -22.55 -19.27
CA ASP A 7 -17.37 -22.15 -18.21
C ASP A 7 -16.57 -20.90 -18.63
N TYR A 8 -16.45 -19.95 -17.71
CA TYR A 8 -15.69 -18.72 -17.88
C TYR A 8 -14.62 -18.63 -16.81
N GLU A 9 -13.40 -18.31 -17.22
CA GLU A 9 -12.25 -18.21 -16.32
C GLU A 9 -11.69 -16.78 -16.33
N CYS A 10 -11.30 -16.30 -15.15
CA CYS A 10 -10.52 -15.09 -14.96
C CYS A 10 -9.29 -15.46 -14.11
N ALA A 11 -8.10 -15.20 -14.63
CA ALA A 11 -6.85 -15.45 -13.91
C ALA A 11 -6.56 -14.33 -12.88
N PHE A 12 -5.61 -14.58 -11.98
CA PHE A 12 -5.07 -13.53 -11.14
C PHE A 12 -4.49 -12.39 -12.00
N GLN A 13 -4.81 -11.16 -11.63
CA GLN A 13 -4.28 -9.98 -12.32
C GLN A 13 -3.47 -9.13 -11.34
N SER A 14 -2.26 -8.75 -11.76
CA SER A 14 -1.49 -7.76 -11.04
C SER A 14 -1.94 -6.37 -11.46
N HIS A 15 -1.93 -5.45 -10.49
CA HIS A 15 -2.09 -4.03 -10.73
C HIS A 15 -1.01 -3.48 -11.68
N ALA A 16 0.20 -4.05 -11.62
CA ALA A 16 1.34 -3.70 -12.47
C ALA A 16 1.59 -2.18 -12.62
N ARG A 17 1.33 -1.38 -11.57
CA ARG A 17 1.55 0.07 -11.56
C ARG A 17 2.99 0.44 -11.94
N MET A 18 3.21 1.60 -12.56
CA MET A 18 4.52 1.99 -13.12
C MET A 18 5.59 2.20 -12.06
N ALA A 19 5.25 2.78 -10.91
CA ALA A 19 6.13 2.86 -9.75
C ALA A 19 5.75 1.77 -8.72
N PRO A 20 6.70 0.98 -8.18
CA PRO A 20 6.44 0.12 -7.02
C PRO A 20 6.05 0.94 -5.77
N SER A 21 5.68 0.25 -4.69
CA SER A 21 5.40 0.86 -3.38
C SER A 21 6.58 1.69 -2.90
N VAL A 22 6.29 2.88 -2.35
CA VAL A 22 7.29 3.83 -1.88
C VAL A 22 6.72 4.68 -0.74
N GLY A 23 7.49 4.81 0.33
CA GLY A 23 7.13 5.64 1.48
C GLY A 23 8.34 6.33 2.08
N VAL A 24 8.12 7.55 2.59
CA VAL A 24 9.09 8.25 3.43
C VAL A 24 8.44 8.50 4.79
N ALA A 25 9.15 8.17 5.86
CA ALA A 25 8.70 8.45 7.22
C ALA A 25 9.75 9.28 7.96
N ASP A 26 9.27 10.21 8.78
CA ASP A 26 10.04 10.93 9.79
C ASP A 26 9.32 10.79 11.13
N VAL A 27 9.83 9.87 11.96
CA VAL A 27 9.30 9.58 13.30
C VAL A 27 10.14 10.30 14.34
N LYS A 28 9.51 11.23 15.06
CA LYS A 28 10.07 11.98 16.19
C LYS A 28 9.39 11.55 17.50
N ALA A 29 9.79 12.18 18.60
CA ALA A 29 9.24 11.87 19.93
C ALA A 29 7.75 12.26 20.08
N ASP A 30 7.29 13.27 19.36
CA ASP A 30 5.97 13.90 19.50
C ASP A 30 5.20 14.04 18.18
N GLU A 31 5.80 13.64 17.06
CA GLU A 31 5.23 13.78 15.72
C GLU A 31 5.70 12.63 14.81
N VAL A 32 4.78 12.11 14.01
CA VAL A 32 5.04 11.15 12.94
C VAL A 32 4.56 11.74 11.62
N THR A 33 5.48 11.96 10.68
CA THR A 33 5.12 12.38 9.32
C THR A 33 5.39 11.26 8.33
N ILE A 34 4.40 10.92 7.52
CA ILE A 34 4.50 9.95 6.42
C ILE A 34 4.24 10.67 5.11
N TYR A 35 5.06 10.42 4.09
CA TYR A 35 4.84 10.83 2.71
C TYR A 35 4.66 9.60 1.83
N SER A 36 3.53 9.50 1.14
CA SER A 36 3.18 8.35 0.31
C SER A 36 2.15 8.76 -0.76
N ASP A 37 2.04 7.97 -1.83
CA ASP A 37 1.03 8.11 -2.88
C ASP A 37 -0.25 7.29 -2.66
N LEU A 38 -0.44 6.78 -1.44
CA LEU A 38 -1.58 5.94 -1.05
C LEU A 38 -2.95 6.56 -1.28
N GLN A 39 -3.95 5.71 -1.47
CA GLN A 39 -5.32 6.14 -1.80
C GLN A 39 -6.14 6.56 -0.57
N LYS A 40 -5.73 6.14 0.63
CA LYS A 40 -6.52 6.29 1.86
C LYS A 40 -5.70 6.88 3.03
N PRO A 41 -5.25 8.15 2.97
CA PRO A 41 -4.37 8.74 3.98
C PRO A 41 -4.96 8.77 5.37
N TYR A 42 -6.27 8.97 5.50
CA TYR A 42 -6.94 8.96 6.81
C TYR A 42 -6.97 7.57 7.46
N PHE A 43 -7.16 6.50 6.67
CA PHE A 43 -7.08 5.13 7.20
C PHE A 43 -5.64 4.75 7.51
N HIS A 44 -4.70 5.12 6.66
CA HIS A 44 -3.29 4.88 6.92
C HIS A 44 -2.80 5.60 8.19
N ARG A 45 -3.31 6.80 8.47
CA ARG A 45 -3.05 7.51 9.74
C ARG A 45 -3.46 6.69 10.96
N LEU A 46 -4.65 6.09 10.92
CA LEU A 46 -5.14 5.20 11.97
C LEU A 46 -4.24 3.98 12.13
N ASP A 47 -3.78 3.39 11.04
CA ASP A 47 -2.98 2.17 11.07
C ASP A 47 -1.54 2.43 11.51
N ILE A 48 -0.93 3.55 11.12
CA ILE A 48 0.38 3.99 11.63
C ILE A 48 0.31 4.30 13.13
N SER A 49 -0.75 4.97 13.59
CA SER A 49 -0.99 5.23 15.02
C SER A 49 -1.01 3.92 15.81
N LYS A 50 -1.71 2.89 15.32
CA LYS A 50 -1.72 1.57 15.95
C LYS A 50 -0.35 0.87 15.87
N LEU A 51 0.32 0.93 14.72
CA LEU A 51 1.60 0.27 14.49
C LEU A 51 2.70 0.82 15.41
N LEU A 52 2.72 2.14 15.62
CA LEU A 52 3.74 2.80 16.43
C LEU A 52 3.31 3.02 17.89
N GLU A 53 2.06 2.67 18.24
CA GLU A 53 1.45 2.87 19.56
C GLU A 53 1.45 4.35 20.01
N VAL A 54 1.17 5.26 19.07
CA VAL A 54 1.11 6.72 19.31
C VAL A 54 -0.31 7.26 19.11
N PRO A 55 -0.68 8.37 19.74
CA PRO A 55 -1.95 9.06 19.48
C PRO A 55 -2.13 9.40 17.99
N GLU A 56 -3.35 9.24 17.48
CA GLU A 56 -3.68 9.49 16.05
C GLU A 56 -3.47 10.95 15.62
N ASP A 57 -3.57 11.90 16.56
CA ASP A 57 -3.33 13.32 16.33
C ASP A 57 -1.83 13.68 16.21
N GLN A 58 -0.92 12.77 16.58
CA GLN A 58 0.51 12.90 16.32
C GLN A 58 0.91 12.39 14.93
N VAL A 59 0.02 11.71 14.21
CA VAL A 59 0.32 11.12 12.91
C VAL A 59 -0.21 11.98 11.78
N HIS A 60 0.68 12.41 10.87
CA HIS A 60 0.33 13.16 9.68
C HIS A 60 0.76 12.40 8.42
N VAL A 61 -0.23 11.98 7.62
CA VAL A 61 0.01 11.33 6.32
C VAL A 61 -0.20 12.34 5.21
N ILE A 62 0.89 12.75 4.56
CA ILE A 62 0.92 13.72 3.47
C ILE A 62 0.93 12.96 2.14
N TRP A 63 -0.17 13.09 1.41
CA TRP A 63 -0.28 12.52 0.07
C TRP A 63 0.70 13.16 -0.93
N LYS A 64 1.22 12.35 -1.85
CA LYS A 64 2.11 12.76 -2.95
C LYS A 64 1.67 12.15 -4.28
N ASP A 65 2.05 12.80 -5.37
CA ASP A 65 1.80 12.29 -6.73
C ASP A 65 2.52 10.95 -6.94
N GLY A 66 1.77 9.94 -7.40
CA GLY A 66 2.26 8.58 -7.67
C GLY A 66 2.03 8.12 -9.11
N ALA A 67 2.87 7.21 -9.60
CA ALA A 67 2.81 6.71 -10.98
C ALA A 67 1.86 5.51 -11.13
N GLY A 68 0.55 5.78 -11.04
CA GLY A 68 -0.53 4.79 -11.11
C GLY A 68 -0.77 4.08 -9.79
N SER A 69 -1.92 3.44 -9.61
CA SER A 69 -2.24 2.61 -8.43
C SER A 69 -3.06 1.40 -8.85
N TYR A 70 -4.22 1.65 -9.47
CA TYR A 70 -5.22 0.63 -9.83
C TYR A 70 -5.71 -0.18 -8.62
N GLU A 71 -5.72 0.41 -7.41
CA GLU A 71 -5.99 -0.20 -6.08
C GLU A 71 -4.72 -0.63 -5.33
N ARG A 72 -3.57 -0.77 -6.00
CA ARG A 72 -2.32 -1.18 -5.35
C ARG A 72 -1.91 -0.30 -4.17
N SER A 73 -2.04 1.02 -4.30
CA SER A 73 -1.62 1.97 -3.25
C SER A 73 -2.62 2.03 -2.07
N ASP A 74 -3.58 1.11 -1.98
CA ASP A 74 -4.42 0.97 -0.79
C ASP A 74 -3.68 0.29 0.37
N ALA A 75 -2.82 -0.69 0.06
CA ALA A 75 -2.06 -1.45 1.06
C ALA A 75 -0.68 -0.86 1.39
N ASP A 76 -0.19 0.07 0.54
CA ASP A 76 1.15 0.68 0.49
C ASP A 76 2.11 0.36 1.67
N GLU A 77 2.79 -0.79 1.56
CA GLU A 77 3.54 -1.42 2.64
C GLU A 77 4.87 -0.69 2.95
N ALA A 78 5.49 -0.06 1.94
CA ALA A 78 6.76 0.63 2.10
C ALA A 78 6.67 1.81 3.10
N SER A 79 5.51 2.46 3.26
CA SER A 79 5.37 3.54 4.24
C SER A 79 5.31 3.02 5.69
N PHE A 80 4.74 1.83 5.92
CA PHE A 80 4.80 1.16 7.22
C PHE A 80 6.23 0.72 7.56
N GLU A 81 6.95 0.14 6.60
CA GLU A 81 8.35 -0.25 6.75
C GLU A 81 9.23 0.97 7.06
N ALA A 82 9.04 2.07 6.32
CA ALA A 82 9.72 3.32 6.57
C ALA A 82 9.44 3.86 7.98
N ALA A 83 8.20 3.78 8.46
CA ALA A 83 7.82 4.24 9.79
C ALA A 83 8.54 3.45 10.89
N ILE A 84 8.55 2.11 10.81
CA ILE A 84 9.29 1.27 11.75
C ILE A 84 10.78 1.63 11.72
N MET A 85 11.39 1.65 10.53
CA MET A 85 12.82 1.94 10.40
C MET A 85 13.17 3.34 10.91
N SER A 86 12.36 4.35 10.61
CA SER A 86 12.56 5.73 11.06
C SER A 86 12.54 5.84 12.58
N ARG A 87 11.61 5.12 13.25
CA ARG A 87 11.56 5.05 14.72
C ARG A 87 12.84 4.46 15.30
N GLU A 88 13.32 3.35 14.74
CA GLU A 88 14.50 2.65 15.26
C GLU A 88 15.81 3.44 15.05
N VAL A 89 15.92 4.17 13.94
CA VAL A 89 17.15 4.94 13.61
C VAL A 89 17.10 6.40 14.08
N GLY A 90 15.92 6.90 14.48
CA GLY A 90 15.71 8.29 14.89
C GLY A 90 15.98 9.32 13.80
N ARG A 91 15.78 8.96 12.53
CA ARG A 91 16.03 9.82 11.36
C ARG A 91 14.99 9.57 10.27
N PRO A 92 14.78 10.51 9.33
CA PRO A 92 13.93 10.25 8.17
C PRO A 92 14.44 9.05 7.35
N VAL A 93 13.54 8.15 6.99
CA VAL A 93 13.82 6.96 6.18
C VAL A 93 12.92 6.92 4.96
N ARG A 94 13.51 6.62 3.79
CA ARG A 94 12.77 6.27 2.58
C ARG A 94 12.91 4.78 2.32
N VAL A 95 11.79 4.10 2.15
CA VAL A 95 11.72 2.74 1.65
C VAL A 95 11.07 2.75 0.27
N GLN A 96 11.66 2.02 -0.67
CA GLN A 96 11.13 1.85 -2.01
C GLN A 96 11.37 0.41 -2.43
N TRP A 97 10.30 -0.25 -2.86
CA TRP A 97 10.40 -1.59 -3.39
C TRP A 97 10.97 -1.59 -4.81
N MET A 98 11.64 -2.67 -5.15
CA MET A 98 12.03 -3.01 -6.50
C MET A 98 10.81 -3.55 -7.28
N ARG A 99 10.92 -3.60 -8.61
CA ARG A 99 9.83 -4.04 -9.50
C ARG A 99 9.40 -5.48 -9.20
N ASP A 100 10.37 -6.37 -9.03
CA ASP A 100 10.16 -7.78 -8.71
C ASP A 100 9.50 -7.94 -7.33
N GLU A 101 9.93 -7.20 -6.32
CA GLU A 101 9.25 -7.16 -5.01
C GLU A 101 7.80 -6.68 -5.16
N GLY A 102 7.58 -5.60 -5.89
CA GLY A 102 6.26 -5.03 -6.15
C GLY A 102 5.31 -5.93 -6.93
N ILE A 103 5.81 -6.89 -7.72
CA ILE A 103 4.99 -7.90 -8.40
C ILE A 103 4.84 -9.16 -7.56
N ALA A 104 5.80 -9.50 -6.71
CA ALA A 104 5.75 -10.70 -5.88
C ALA A 104 4.79 -10.52 -4.69
N TRP A 105 4.77 -9.33 -4.09
CA TRP A 105 4.13 -9.07 -2.81
C TRP A 105 2.90 -8.15 -2.90
N ASP A 106 2.55 -7.62 -4.07
CA ASP A 106 1.31 -6.86 -4.19
C ASP A 106 0.05 -7.74 -4.06
N PRO A 107 -1.06 -7.19 -3.53
CA PRO A 107 -2.35 -7.81 -3.72
C PRO A 107 -2.63 -8.04 -5.21
N LYS A 108 -3.41 -9.08 -5.52
CA LYS A 108 -3.82 -9.44 -6.88
C LYS A 108 -5.33 -9.46 -6.97
N ALA A 109 -5.88 -9.07 -8.12
CA ALA A 109 -7.28 -9.35 -8.41
C ALA A 109 -7.49 -10.86 -8.34
N PRO A 110 -8.52 -11.35 -7.63
CA PRO A 110 -8.71 -12.78 -7.40
C PRO A 110 -9.06 -13.51 -8.69
N ALA A 111 -8.54 -14.73 -8.85
CA ALA A 111 -8.99 -15.63 -9.89
C ALA A 111 -10.43 -16.10 -9.64
N ALA A 112 -11.19 -16.32 -10.71
CA ALA A 112 -12.57 -16.81 -10.64
C ALA A 112 -12.86 -17.79 -11.77
N VAL A 113 -13.66 -18.82 -11.47
CA VAL A 113 -14.27 -19.71 -12.45
C VAL A 113 -15.78 -19.62 -12.25
N VAL A 114 -16.52 -19.38 -13.33
CA VAL A 114 -17.97 -19.25 -13.32
C VAL A 114 -18.56 -20.19 -14.35
N SER A 115 -19.36 -21.15 -13.88
CA SER A 115 -20.12 -22.07 -14.72
C SER A 115 -21.56 -21.56 -14.85
N MET A 116 -22.05 -21.42 -16.08
CA MET A 116 -23.42 -20.98 -16.39
C MET A 116 -24.13 -21.96 -17.30
#